data_AF-A0A956RFF4-F1
#
_entry.id   AF-A0A956RFF4-F1
#
_cell.length_a   1.000
_cell.length_b   1.000
_cell.length_c   1.000
_cell.angle_alpha   90.00
_cell.angle_beta   90.00
_cell.angle_gamma   90.00
#
_symmetry.space_group_name_H-M   'P 1'
#
loop_
_entity.id
_entity.type
_entity.pdbx_description
1 polymer ?
#
loop_
_entity_poly.entity_id
_entity_poly.type
_entity_poly.pdbx_seq_one_letter_code
_entity_poly.pdbx_strand_id
1 'polypeptide(L)'
;MQPGRAPRHDEGARARARRGPGGYGMTLTPDGYIWLTGRWTHRFDPATETWTSAQLHPDAAGVHTGGCMGDGQGLLYRGSYAQIHGIDTETLEVVKTFDIGEVGDDHIWGVAVDFEGYVWGVPRNGTRAYKIDPATGQKVLTFNGLVGAYTYSDMTGFALNQLIPG
;
A
#
# COMPACT_ATOMS: atom_id res chain seq x y z
N MET A 1 -11.84 50.93 -37.35
CA MET A 1 -12.55 49.69 -36.95
C MET A 1 -11.99 48.59 -37.83
N GLN A 2 -11.37 47.50 -37.37
CA GLN A 2 -11.31 46.73 -36.12
C GLN A 2 -10.05 45.81 -36.25
N PRO A 3 -9.62 45.06 -35.23
CA PRO A 3 -8.99 45.46 -33.97
C PRO A 3 -7.51 45.02 -33.89
N GLY A 4 -6.81 45.52 -32.86
CA GLY A 4 -5.42 45.16 -32.57
C GLY A 4 -5.26 43.67 -32.25
N ARG A 5 -4.19 43.08 -32.80
CA ARG A 5 -3.76 41.72 -32.48
C ARG A 5 -3.22 41.73 -31.05
N ALA A 6 -3.91 41.04 -30.13
CA ALA A 6 -3.43 40.80 -28.78
C ALA A 6 -2.02 40.15 -28.83
N PRO A 7 -1.11 40.49 -27.90
CA PRO A 7 0.15 39.77 -27.79
C PRO A 7 -0.16 38.31 -27.51
N ARG A 8 0.47 37.43 -28.30
CA ARG A 8 0.45 35.99 -28.03
C ARG A 8 1.02 35.81 -26.63
N HIS A 9 0.25 35.16 -25.76
CA HIS A 9 0.76 34.66 -24.50
C HIS A 9 2.02 33.86 -24.82
N ASP A 10 3.13 34.41 -24.36
CA ASP A 10 4.45 33.80 -24.39
C ASP A 10 4.33 32.39 -23.80
N GLU A 11 5.05 31.45 -24.41
CA GLU A 11 5.13 30.05 -23.99
C GLU A 11 5.77 30.00 -22.59
N GLY A 12 4.96 30.29 -21.58
CA GLY A 12 5.29 30.12 -20.17
C GLY A 12 5.49 28.64 -19.93
N ALA A 13 6.76 28.26 -19.81
CA ALA A 13 7.28 27.06 -19.17
C ALA A 13 6.18 26.06 -18.78
N ARG A 14 5.94 25.06 -19.65
CA ARG A 14 5.19 23.86 -19.25
C ARG A 14 5.85 23.37 -17.97
N ALA A 15 5.15 23.53 -16.84
CA ALA A 15 5.54 22.97 -15.58
C ALA A 15 5.98 21.54 -15.85
N ARG A 16 7.25 21.22 -15.58
CA ARG A 16 7.68 19.82 -15.54
C ARG A 16 6.65 19.13 -14.66
N ALA A 17 5.88 18.21 -15.24
CA ALA A 17 5.01 17.36 -14.46
C ALA A 17 5.87 16.83 -13.31
N ARG A 18 5.55 17.21 -12.07
CA ARG A 18 6.18 16.65 -10.88
C ARG A 18 5.83 15.17 -10.95
N ARG A 19 6.74 14.35 -11.45
CA ARG A 19 6.51 12.92 -11.64
C ARG A 19 6.36 12.34 -10.24
N GLY A 20 5.13 12.03 -9.86
CA GLY A 20 4.83 11.44 -8.56
C GLY A 20 5.54 10.10 -8.40
N PRO A 21 5.83 9.68 -7.17
CA PRO A 21 6.32 8.34 -6.90
C PRO A 21 5.30 7.28 -7.38
N GLY A 22 5.81 6.13 -7.82
CA GLY A 22 4.97 5.01 -8.28
C GLY A 22 4.91 3.89 -7.24
N GLY A 23 3.79 3.19 -7.19
CA GLY A 23 3.59 2.01 -6.34
C GLY A 23 2.61 1.04 -7.00
N TYR A 24 2.65 -0.23 -6.58
CA TYR A 24 1.65 -1.23 -6.93
C TYR A 24 0.43 -1.11 -6.01
N GLY A 25 0.66 -1.12 -4.69
CA GLY A 25 -0.36 -0.94 -3.67
C GLY A 25 -0.77 0.51 -3.51
N MET A 26 -2.03 0.75 -3.12
CA MET A 26 -2.52 2.08 -2.75
C MET A 26 -3.54 1.94 -1.64
N THR A 27 -3.54 2.83 -0.64
CA THR A 27 -4.59 2.87 0.38
C THR A 27 -4.73 4.26 0.99
N LEU A 28 -5.74 4.43 1.85
CA LEU A 28 -5.99 5.61 2.66
C LEU A 28 -5.94 5.20 4.14
N THR A 29 -5.40 6.08 4.98
CA THR A 29 -5.44 5.97 6.45
C THR A 29 -6.38 7.04 7.05
N PRO A 30 -6.83 6.92 8.32
CA PRO A 30 -7.93 7.76 8.83
C PRO A 30 -7.50 9.21 9.05
N ASP A 31 -6.19 9.43 9.16
CA ASP A 31 -5.54 10.75 9.18
C ASP A 31 -5.59 11.48 7.82
N GLY A 32 -6.15 10.85 6.78
CA GLY A 32 -6.32 11.43 5.46
C GLY A 32 -5.10 11.27 4.54
N TYR A 33 -4.06 10.56 4.97
CA TYR A 33 -2.91 10.31 4.11
C TYR A 33 -3.18 9.25 3.04
N ILE A 34 -2.65 9.49 1.84
CA ILE A 34 -2.66 8.52 0.74
C ILE A 34 -1.35 7.77 0.76
N TRP A 35 -1.42 6.46 0.68
CA TRP A 35 -0.25 5.59 0.68
C TRP A 35 -0.08 4.91 -0.65
N LEU A 36 1.16 4.81 -1.13
CA LEU A 36 1.53 3.95 -2.26
C LEU A 36 2.62 2.98 -1.80
N THR A 37 2.44 1.69 -2.09
CA THR A 37 3.45 0.67 -1.77
C THR A 37 4.00 0.01 -3.01
N GLY A 38 5.31 0.00 -3.10
CA GLY A 38 6.10 -0.61 -4.15
C GLY A 38 7.44 -1.02 -3.56
N ARG A 39 8.48 -0.87 -4.38
CA ARG A 39 9.88 -0.83 -3.89
C ARG A 39 10.07 0.14 -2.71
N TRP A 40 9.32 1.23 -2.73
CA TRP A 40 9.24 2.24 -1.70
C TRP A 40 7.86 2.23 -1.07
N THR A 41 7.77 2.65 0.17
CA THR A 41 6.52 3.06 0.82
C THR A 41 6.46 4.57 0.75
N HIS A 42 5.42 5.12 0.11
CA HIS A 42 5.21 6.54 -0.04
C HIS A 42 3.95 6.95 0.71
N ARG A 43 4.02 8.08 1.43
CA ARG A 43 2.88 8.73 2.08
C ARG A 43 2.73 10.12 1.49
N PHE A 44 1.54 10.44 0.99
CA PHE A 44 1.19 11.75 0.50
C PHE A 44 0.32 12.48 1.50
N ASP A 45 0.73 13.70 1.84
CA ASP A 45 -0.04 14.64 2.62
C ASP A 45 -0.85 15.56 1.68
N PRO A 46 -2.19 15.41 1.63
CA PRO A 46 -3.02 16.25 0.77
C PRO A 46 -3.14 17.70 1.25
N ALA A 47 -2.86 18.01 2.52
CA ALA A 47 -2.91 19.37 3.03
C ALA A 47 -1.68 20.18 2.59
N THR A 48 -0.52 19.54 2.52
CA THR A 48 0.74 20.19 2.10
C THR A 48 1.14 19.87 0.65
N GLU A 49 0.45 18.93 0.01
CA GLU A 49 0.77 18.38 -1.32
C GLU A 49 2.21 17.83 -1.41
N THR A 50 2.68 17.20 -0.32
CA THR A 50 4.05 16.65 -0.24
C THR A 50 4.08 15.14 -0.07
N TRP A 51 5.20 14.53 -0.49
CA TRP A 51 5.46 13.11 -0.36
C TRP A 51 6.56 12.86 0.68
N THR A 52 6.31 11.93 1.61
CA THR A 52 7.33 11.28 2.45
C THR A 52 7.57 9.86 1.93
N SER A 53 8.80 9.36 1.94
CA SER A 53 9.12 8.07 1.32
C SER A 53 10.22 7.33 2.07
N ALA A 54 10.05 6.02 2.23
CA ALA A 54 11.05 5.12 2.80
C ALA A 54 11.21 3.88 1.91
N GLN A 55 12.45 3.43 1.71
CA GLN A 55 12.70 2.20 0.95
C GLN A 55 12.65 1.02 1.92
N LEU A 56 11.80 0.04 1.61
CA LEU A 56 11.65 -1.14 2.48
C LEU A 56 12.88 -2.05 2.41
N HIS A 57 13.42 -2.25 1.21
CA HIS A 57 14.57 -3.11 0.96
C HIS A 57 15.64 -2.32 0.17
N PRO A 58 16.51 -1.54 0.85
CA PRO A 58 17.52 -0.69 0.20
C PRO A 58 18.48 -1.50 -0.68
N ASP A 59 18.91 -2.66 -0.20
CA ASP A 59 19.97 -3.47 -0.81
C ASP A 59 19.46 -4.53 -1.80
N ALA A 60 18.14 -4.71 -1.94
CA ALA A 60 17.57 -5.76 -2.76
C ALA A 60 17.45 -5.36 -4.24
N ALA A 61 18.14 -6.10 -5.13
CA ALA A 61 18.05 -5.97 -6.58
C ALA A 61 16.74 -6.60 -7.09
N GLY A 62 15.66 -5.83 -7.06
CA GLY A 62 14.31 -6.26 -7.47
C GLY A 62 13.44 -6.51 -6.25
N VAL A 63 12.48 -5.62 -6.01
CA VAL A 63 11.59 -5.72 -4.85
C VAL A 63 10.23 -6.22 -5.33
N HIS A 64 9.82 -7.37 -4.80
CA HIS A 64 8.55 -7.99 -5.13
C HIS A 64 7.45 -7.52 -4.18
N THR A 65 6.82 -6.45 -4.68
CA THR A 65 5.79 -5.58 -4.12
C THR A 65 4.37 -6.09 -3.99
N GLY A 66 3.87 -6.40 -2.80
CA GLY A 66 2.42 -6.52 -2.60
C GLY A 66 1.69 -5.19 -2.38
N GLY A 67 0.36 -5.29 -2.34
CA GLY A 67 -0.57 -4.26 -1.90
C GLY A 67 -0.42 -3.91 -0.42
N CYS A 68 -1.27 -3.00 0.04
CA CYS A 68 -1.21 -2.48 1.39
C CYS A 68 -2.58 -2.06 1.95
N MET A 69 -2.68 -2.02 3.27
CA MET A 69 -3.88 -1.61 3.97
C MET A 69 -3.55 -1.05 5.34
N GLY A 70 -4.13 0.11 5.67
CA GLY A 70 -4.07 0.67 7.02
C GLY A 70 -4.99 -0.09 7.97
N ASP A 71 -4.56 -0.25 9.22
CA ASP A 71 -5.38 -0.81 10.30
C ASP A 71 -6.20 0.25 11.05
N GLY A 72 -5.94 1.53 10.77
CA GLY A 72 -6.51 2.69 11.48
C GLY A 72 -6.15 2.81 12.96
N GLN A 73 -5.16 2.04 13.43
CA GLN A 73 -4.52 2.17 14.74
C GLN A 73 -3.04 2.59 14.64
N GLY A 74 -2.63 3.13 13.49
CA GLY A 74 -1.28 3.67 13.27
C GLY A 74 -0.32 2.72 12.56
N LEU A 75 -0.80 1.59 12.03
CA LEU A 75 0.01 0.71 11.18
C LEU A 75 -0.56 0.60 9.77
N LEU A 76 0.35 0.59 8.81
CA LEU A 76 0.12 0.19 7.43
C LEU A 76 0.71 -1.21 7.23
N TYR A 77 -0.14 -2.19 6.96
CA TYR A 77 0.30 -3.53 6.57
C TYR A 77 0.54 -3.60 5.07
N ARG A 78 1.64 -4.22 4.65
CA ARG A 78 1.96 -4.39 3.23
C ARG A 78 2.73 -5.67 2.92
N GLY A 79 2.50 -6.20 1.73
CA GLY A 79 3.17 -7.42 1.25
C GLY A 79 4.57 -7.12 0.72
N SER A 80 5.51 -8.03 1.01
CA SER A 80 6.83 -8.05 0.38
C SER A 80 7.41 -9.45 0.46
N TYR A 81 7.91 -9.98 -0.66
CA TYR A 81 8.44 -11.34 -0.71
C TYR A 81 7.50 -12.38 -0.07
N ALA A 82 7.97 -13.22 0.85
CA ALA A 82 7.16 -14.19 1.59
C ALA A 82 6.53 -13.59 2.87
N GLN A 83 6.55 -12.26 3.01
CA GLN A 83 6.28 -11.56 4.26
C GLN A 83 5.14 -10.55 4.14
N ILE A 84 4.57 -10.23 5.29
CA ILE A 84 3.84 -8.98 5.52
C ILE A 84 4.64 -8.13 6.51
N HIS A 85 4.80 -6.85 6.20
CA HIS A 85 5.39 -5.87 7.11
C HIS A 85 4.30 -4.96 7.66
N GLY A 86 4.38 -4.63 8.95
CA GLY A 86 3.65 -3.53 9.57
C GLY A 86 4.56 -2.30 9.63
N ILE A 87 4.12 -1.23 8.99
CA ILE A 87 4.82 0.04 8.90
C ILE A 87 4.15 1.04 9.83
N ASP A 88 4.92 1.69 10.67
CA ASP A 88 4.43 2.81 11.49
C ASP A 88 4.01 3.98 10.58
N THR A 89 2.77 4.43 10.70
CA THR A 89 2.20 5.41 9.76
C THR A 89 2.78 6.81 9.93
N GLU A 90 3.42 7.12 11.06
CA GLU A 90 4.03 8.43 11.31
C GLU A 90 5.47 8.49 10.79
N THR A 91 6.27 7.48 11.11
CA THR A 91 7.72 7.41 10.88
C THR A 91 8.12 6.69 9.59
N LEU A 92 7.21 5.89 9.00
CA LEU A 92 7.44 4.99 7.86
C LEU A 92 8.43 3.84 8.16
N GLU A 93 8.74 3.59 9.44
CA GLU A 93 9.62 2.50 9.84
C GLU A 93 8.88 1.14 9.86
N VAL A 94 9.62 0.07 9.53
CA VAL A 94 9.11 -1.29 9.71
C VAL A 94 9.17 -1.64 11.19
N VAL A 95 8.00 -1.78 11.82
CA VAL A 95 7.89 -2.13 13.24
C VAL A 95 7.40 -3.57 13.47
N LYS A 96 6.88 -4.22 12.42
CA LYS A 96 6.49 -5.64 12.44
C LYS A 96 6.90 -6.33 11.14
N THR A 97 7.30 -7.59 11.24
CA THR A 97 7.53 -8.48 10.09
C THR A 97 6.94 -9.85 10.41
N PHE A 98 6.13 -10.37 9.49
CA PHE A 98 5.50 -11.68 9.59
C PHE A 98 5.94 -12.55 8.43
N ASP A 99 6.67 -13.63 8.72
CA ASP A 99 7.07 -14.65 7.74
C ASP A 99 5.92 -15.64 7.53
N ILE A 100 5.09 -15.43 6.50
CA ILE A 100 3.82 -16.15 6.34
C ILE A 100 3.79 -17.10 5.16
N GLY A 101 4.59 -16.82 4.12
CA GLY A 101 4.65 -17.58 2.89
C GLY A 101 5.13 -19.01 3.13
N GLU A 102 4.58 -19.94 2.38
CA GLU A 102 4.92 -21.36 2.46
C GLU A 102 5.53 -21.84 1.14
N VAL A 103 6.19 -23.01 1.18
CA VAL A 103 6.75 -23.63 -0.04
C VAL A 103 5.68 -23.74 -1.12
N GLY A 104 6.02 -23.30 -2.33
CA GLY A 104 5.11 -23.26 -3.48
C GLY A 104 4.32 -21.96 -3.62
N ASP A 105 4.41 -21.02 -2.67
CA ASP A 105 3.90 -19.67 -2.86
C ASP A 105 4.82 -18.84 -3.76
N ASP A 106 4.21 -17.96 -4.55
CA ASP A 106 4.90 -16.76 -5.03
C ASP A 106 4.91 -15.72 -3.90
N HIS A 107 5.33 -14.49 -4.19
CA HIS A 107 5.34 -13.40 -3.23
C HIS A 107 3.93 -13.02 -2.77
N ILE A 108 3.81 -12.58 -1.51
CA ILE A 108 2.60 -12.01 -0.93
C ILE A 108 2.22 -10.75 -1.70
N TRP A 109 1.07 -10.81 -2.35
CA TRP A 109 0.59 -9.81 -3.29
C TRP A 109 -0.61 -9.07 -2.73
N GLY A 110 -1.64 -9.80 -2.32
CA GLY A 110 -2.78 -9.23 -1.61
C GLY A 110 -2.49 -9.02 -0.15
N VAL A 111 -2.81 -7.84 0.36
CA VAL A 111 -2.87 -7.58 1.79
C VAL A 111 -4.17 -6.87 2.13
N ALA A 112 -4.82 -7.33 3.19
CA ALA A 112 -6.02 -6.71 3.72
C ALA A 112 -6.03 -6.74 5.26
N VAL A 113 -6.83 -5.88 5.87
CA VAL A 113 -7.20 -5.94 7.29
C VAL A 113 -8.70 -6.17 7.35
N ASP A 114 -9.13 -7.22 8.04
CA ASP A 114 -10.56 -7.52 8.20
C ASP A 114 -11.19 -6.69 9.34
N PHE A 115 -12.52 -6.82 9.48
CA PHE A 115 -13.27 -6.07 10.50
C PHE A 115 -12.81 -6.35 11.93
N GLU A 116 -12.30 -7.55 12.19
CA GLU A 116 -11.82 -7.98 13.51
C GLU A 116 -10.36 -7.53 13.77
N GLY A 117 -9.73 -6.87 12.80
CA GLY A 117 -8.34 -6.41 12.88
C GLY A 117 -7.31 -7.48 12.49
N TYR A 118 -7.72 -8.64 11.99
CA TYR A 118 -6.75 -9.62 11.50
C TYR A 118 -6.23 -9.22 10.13
N VAL A 119 -4.96 -9.51 9.91
CA VAL A 119 -4.28 -9.20 8.65
C VAL A 119 -4.37 -10.40 7.74
N TRP A 120 -4.76 -10.18 6.49
CA TRP A 120 -4.82 -11.22 5.47
C TRP A 120 -3.69 -11.05 4.46
N GLY A 121 -3.12 -12.18 4.05
CA GLY A 121 -2.09 -12.26 3.02
C GLY A 121 -2.44 -13.27 1.94
N VAL A 122 -2.30 -12.88 0.67
CA VAL A 122 -2.55 -13.76 -0.48
C VAL A 122 -1.34 -13.76 -1.41
N PRO A 123 -0.66 -14.90 -1.59
CA PRO A 123 0.39 -15.07 -2.60
C PRO A 123 -0.11 -14.77 -4.01
N ARG A 124 0.73 -14.24 -4.89
CA ARG A 124 0.34 -13.82 -6.25
C ARG A 124 -0.21 -14.97 -7.10
N ASN A 125 0.30 -16.18 -6.94
CA ASN A 125 -0.20 -17.36 -7.64
C ASN A 125 -1.60 -17.80 -7.15
N GLY A 126 -2.08 -17.23 -6.02
CA GLY A 126 -3.48 -17.27 -5.62
C GLY A 126 -3.99 -18.66 -5.27
N THR A 127 -3.13 -19.54 -4.73
CA THR A 127 -3.49 -20.91 -4.33
C THR A 127 -3.91 -21.01 -2.86
N ARG A 128 -3.50 -20.03 -2.04
CA ARG A 128 -3.74 -19.95 -0.60
C ARG A 128 -4.11 -18.53 -0.16
N ALA A 129 -4.74 -18.43 1.01
CA ALA A 129 -4.87 -17.18 1.74
C ALA A 129 -4.59 -17.43 3.23
N TYR A 130 -3.93 -16.48 3.87
CA TYR A 130 -3.53 -16.56 5.27
C TYR A 130 -4.25 -15.48 6.07
N LYS A 131 -4.84 -15.84 7.21
CA LYS A 131 -5.31 -14.89 8.24
C LYS A 131 -4.29 -14.90 9.37
N ILE A 132 -3.79 -13.73 9.74
CA ILE A 132 -2.72 -13.53 10.72
C ILE A 132 -3.25 -12.67 11.85
N ASP A 133 -2.99 -13.10 13.08
CA ASP A 133 -3.14 -12.27 14.27
C ASP A 133 -1.96 -11.27 14.35
N PRO A 134 -2.20 -9.96 14.17
CA PRO A 134 -1.12 -8.98 14.20
C PRO A 134 -0.48 -8.77 15.59
N ALA A 135 -1.14 -9.20 16.67
CA ALA A 135 -0.61 -9.11 18.03
C ALA A 135 0.47 -10.16 18.25
N THR A 136 0.25 -11.38 17.76
CA THR A 136 1.16 -12.53 17.95
C THR A 136 2.02 -12.82 16.72
N GLY A 137 1.65 -12.32 15.55
CA GLY A 137 2.27 -12.65 14.26
C GLY A 137 1.94 -14.06 13.76
N GLN A 138 1.01 -14.77 14.40
CA GLN A 138 0.71 -16.17 14.06
C GLN A 138 -0.40 -16.27 13.02
N LYS A 139 -0.28 -17.26 12.13
CA LYS A 139 -1.37 -17.67 11.24
C LYS A 139 -2.48 -18.32 12.07
N VAL A 140 -3.65 -17.69 12.12
CA VAL A 140 -4.85 -18.24 12.76
C VAL A 140 -5.71 -19.05 11.79
N LEU A 141 -5.53 -18.84 10.48
CA LEU A 141 -6.16 -19.64 9.43
C LEU A 141 -5.28 -19.68 8.18
N THR A 142 -5.21 -20.86 7.56
CA THR A 142 -4.78 -21.01 6.16
C THR A 142 -5.95 -21.57 5.35
N PHE A 143 -6.41 -20.79 4.38
CA PHE A 143 -7.38 -21.25 3.39
C PHE A 143 -6.63 -21.82 2.19
N ASN A 144 -6.99 -23.04 1.79
CA ASN A 144 -6.33 -23.79 0.72
C ASN A 144 -7.28 -24.01 -0.46
N GLY A 145 -6.74 -24.44 -1.60
CA GLY A 145 -7.53 -24.88 -2.75
C GLY A 145 -8.13 -23.72 -3.56
N LEU A 146 -7.60 -22.51 -3.40
CA LEU A 146 -7.94 -21.40 -4.28
C LEU A 146 -7.37 -21.66 -5.67
N VAL A 147 -8.09 -21.19 -6.69
CA VAL A 147 -7.68 -21.32 -8.09
C VAL A 147 -7.52 -19.93 -8.67
N GLY A 148 -6.27 -19.46 -8.76
CA GLY A 148 -5.94 -18.17 -9.37
C GLY A 148 -6.56 -16.97 -8.65
N ALA A 149 -6.69 -17.04 -7.32
CA ALA A 149 -7.22 -15.94 -6.49
C ALA A 149 -6.22 -14.77 -6.39
N TYR A 150 -5.97 -14.11 -7.51
CA TYR A 150 -5.18 -12.90 -7.58
C TYR A 150 -6.00 -11.74 -6.99
N THR A 151 -5.37 -10.96 -6.11
CA THR A 151 -5.97 -9.82 -5.43
C THR A 151 -5.23 -8.55 -5.82
N TYR A 152 -5.99 -7.49 -6.10
CA TYR A 152 -5.43 -6.19 -6.50
C TYR A 152 -4.94 -5.40 -5.26
N SER A 153 -4.33 -4.24 -5.53
CA SER A 153 -3.54 -3.36 -4.65
C SER A 153 -4.01 -3.11 -3.21
N ASP A 154 -5.27 -3.38 -2.90
CA ASP A 154 -5.96 -3.08 -1.65
C ASP A 154 -7.31 -3.82 -1.59
N MET A 155 -7.85 -3.99 -0.37
CA MET A 155 -9.24 -4.38 -0.14
C MET A 155 -9.97 -3.30 0.65
N THR A 156 -11.25 -3.09 0.39
CA THR A 156 -12.06 -2.03 1.03
C THR A 156 -12.60 -2.38 2.42
N GLY A 157 -12.26 -3.55 2.98
CA GLY A 157 -12.85 -4.10 4.21
C GLY A 157 -12.79 -3.14 5.40
N PHE A 158 -11.60 -2.68 5.77
CA PHE A 158 -11.39 -1.64 6.79
C PHE A 158 -11.59 -0.21 6.26
N ALA A 159 -11.50 0.01 4.94
CA ALA A 159 -11.66 1.33 4.34
C ALA A 159 -13.03 1.97 4.64
N LEU A 160 -14.06 1.16 4.91
CA LEU A 160 -15.38 1.65 5.30
C LEU A 160 -15.41 2.23 6.74
N ASN A 161 -14.59 1.70 7.66
CA ASN A 161 -14.45 2.23 9.02
C ASN A 161 -13.59 3.50 9.08
N GLN A 162 -12.85 3.81 8.02
CA GLN A 162 -12.06 5.06 7.90
C GLN A 162 -12.95 6.30 7.71
N LEU A 163 -14.24 6.10 7.40
CA LEU A 163 -15.18 7.15 7.03
C LEU A 163 -16.27 7.37 8.09
N ILE A 164 -16.00 7.14 9.38
CA ILE A 164 -16.93 7.58 10.43
C ILE A 164 -16.50 8.97 10.92
N PRO A 165 -17.06 10.07 10.38
CA PRO A 165 -17.03 11.34 11.08
C PRO A 165 -17.99 11.25 12.27
N GLY A 166 -17.45 11.34 13.48
CA GLY A 166 -18.20 11.40 14.74
C GLY A 166 -17.29 11.69 15.91
#